data_AF-A0A7Y4RDX3-F1
#
_entry.id   AF-A0A7Y4RDX3-F1
#
_cell.length_a   1.000
_cell.length_b   1.000
_cell.length_c   1.000
_cell.angle_alpha   90.00
_cell.angle_beta   90.00
_cell.angle_gamma   90.00
#
_symmetry.space_group_name_H-M   'P 1'
#
loop_
_entity.id
_entity.type
_entity.pdbx_description
1 polymer ?
#
loop_
_entity_poly.entity_id
_entity_poly.type
_entity_poly.pdbx_seq_one_letter_code
_entity_poly.pdbx_strand_id
1 'polypeptide(L)'
;MIYQNKNHVDLVNRQVGPFFGLIQRLLQDWIPLTIARFFDSSKTGKSDNLSLWQLLDVIAANENGAFLNEVRDMLMSANDQAWPVRDYRNKIVAHLDKAIVVATFNRTAVVMSVNVDSIVQAIHAIGEILGRIESEYRGRAEYSSSARTESIAMPLLNILGGKVPVTVPNA
;
A
#
# COMPACT_ATOMS: atom_id res chain seq x y z
N MET A 1 40.04 -8.79 -8.61
CA MET A 1 39.28 -8.11 -9.68
C MET A 1 38.36 -9.13 -10.33
N ILE A 2 37.05 -9.02 -10.14
CA ILE A 2 36.07 -10.08 -10.48
C ILE A 2 35.91 -10.29 -12.00
N TYR A 3 36.35 -9.31 -12.79
CA TYR A 3 36.28 -9.29 -14.26
C TYR A 3 37.49 -9.92 -14.97
N GLN A 4 38.54 -10.31 -14.25
CA GLN A 4 39.77 -10.85 -14.87
C GLN A 4 39.74 -12.37 -15.05
N ASN A 5 38.85 -13.08 -14.36
CA ASN A 5 38.76 -14.54 -14.44
C ASN A 5 37.51 -14.94 -15.24
N LYS A 6 37.73 -15.46 -16.45
CA LYS A 6 36.67 -15.88 -17.38
C LYS A 6 35.70 -16.88 -16.74
N ASN A 7 36.18 -17.78 -15.90
CA ASN A 7 35.33 -18.76 -15.20
C ASN A 7 34.39 -18.09 -14.18
N HIS A 8 34.81 -16.99 -13.55
CA HIS A 8 33.95 -16.21 -12.65
C HIS A 8 32.90 -15.43 -13.43
N VAL A 9 33.28 -14.82 -14.56
CA VAL A 9 32.35 -14.10 -15.43
C VAL A 9 31.27 -15.04 -15.98
N ASP A 10 31.66 -16.24 -16.43
CA ASP A 10 30.72 -17.25 -16.94
C ASP A 10 29.78 -17.79 -15.85
N LEU A 11 30.29 -17.99 -14.63
CA LEU A 11 29.47 -18.39 -13.49
C LEU A 11 28.45 -17.30 -13.13
N VAL A 12 28.88 -16.04 -13.05
CA VAL A 12 28.00 -14.90 -12.76
C VAL A 12 26.92 -14.79 -13.84
N ASN A 13 27.28 -14.80 -15.12
CA ASN A 13 26.30 -14.70 -16.21
C ASN A 13 25.25 -15.81 -16.18
N ARG A 14 25.63 -17.04 -15.78
CA ARG A 14 24.68 -18.15 -15.60
C ARG A 14 23.71 -17.94 -14.43
N GLN A 15 24.16 -17.32 -13.35
CA GLN A 15 23.35 -17.14 -12.13
C GLN A 15 22.54 -15.84 -12.11
N VAL A 16 22.98 -14.82 -12.86
CA VAL A 16 22.34 -13.51 -12.95
C VAL A 16 20.91 -13.59 -13.46
N GLY A 17 20.66 -14.35 -14.53
CA GLY A 17 19.31 -14.52 -15.09
C GLY A 17 18.31 -15.12 -14.09
N PRO A 18 18.59 -16.30 -13.52
CA PRO A 18 17.74 -16.90 -12.48
C PRO A 18 17.54 -16.00 -11.26
N PHE A 19 18.58 -15.30 -10.80
CA PHE A 19 18.50 -14.37 -9.68
C PHE A 19 17.54 -13.21 -9.94
N PHE A 20 17.69 -12.51 -11.07
CA PHE A 20 16.76 -11.43 -11.42
C PHE A 20 15.36 -11.94 -11.71
N GLY A 21 15.20 -13.13 -12.28
CA GLY A 21 13.91 -13.78 -12.45
C GLY A 21 13.22 -14.15 -11.14
N LEU A 22 13.97 -14.43 -10.07
CA LEU A 22 13.43 -14.60 -8.73
C LEU A 22 12.97 -13.25 -8.15
N ILE A 23 13.81 -12.23 -8.22
CA ILE A 23 13.48 -10.88 -7.73
C ILE A 23 12.23 -10.35 -8.45
N GLN A 24 12.17 -10.48 -9.77
CA GLN A 24 11.03 -10.01 -10.55
C GLN A 24 9.73 -10.67 -10.10
N ARG A 25 9.73 -11.99 -9.87
CA ARG A 25 8.55 -12.71 -9.36
C ARG A 25 8.15 -12.22 -7.97
N LEU A 26 9.12 -12.07 -7.05
CA LEU A 26 8.84 -11.56 -5.71
C LEU A 26 8.22 -10.16 -5.75
N LEU A 27 8.76 -9.25 -6.59
CA LEU A 27 8.23 -7.90 -6.73
C LEU A 27 6.84 -7.88 -7.39
N GLN A 28 6.63 -8.71 -8.41
CA GLN A 28 5.35 -8.85 -9.10
C GLN A 28 4.24 -9.34 -8.16
N ASP A 29 4.56 -10.11 -7.12
CA ASP A 29 3.56 -10.55 -6.14
C ASP A 29 3.37 -9.53 -5.01
N TRP A 30 4.46 -8.98 -4.48
CA TRP A 30 4.42 -8.11 -3.30
C TRP A 30 3.86 -6.71 -3.58
N ILE A 31 4.22 -6.10 -4.70
CA ILE A 31 3.82 -4.72 -5.01
C ILE A 31 2.29 -4.63 -5.19
N PRO A 32 1.66 -5.46 -6.05
CA PRO A 32 0.21 -5.42 -6.24
C PRO A 32 -0.56 -5.78 -4.98
N LEU A 33 -0.06 -6.71 -4.18
CA LEU A 33 -0.65 -7.07 -2.89
C LEU A 33 -0.65 -5.87 -1.94
N THR A 34 0.46 -5.15 -1.85
CA THR A 34 0.58 -3.98 -0.98
C THR A 34 -0.34 -2.85 -1.43
N ILE A 35 -0.36 -2.55 -2.74
CA ILE A 35 -1.26 -1.54 -3.32
C ILE A 35 -2.73 -1.90 -3.08
N ALA A 36 -3.11 -3.16 -3.29
CA ALA A 36 -4.49 -3.60 -3.11
C ALA A 36 -4.99 -3.38 -1.66
N ARG A 37 -4.12 -3.53 -0.65
CA ARG A 37 -4.46 -3.31 0.77
C ARG A 37 -4.90 -1.89 1.09
N PHE A 38 -4.37 -0.88 0.39
CA PHE A 38 -4.82 0.51 0.56
C PHE A 38 -6.29 0.71 0.15
N PHE A 39 -6.80 -0.13 -0.75
CA PHE A 39 -8.16 -0.04 -1.29
C PHE A 39 -9.10 -1.14 -0.78
N ASP A 40 -8.64 -1.99 0.14
CA ASP A 40 -9.51 -2.96 0.79
C ASP A 40 -10.54 -2.24 1.68
N SER A 41 -11.68 -2.89 1.91
CA SER A 41 -12.73 -2.35 2.79
C SER A 41 -12.13 -1.99 4.15
N SER A 42 -12.66 -0.95 4.82
CA SER A 42 -12.16 -0.53 6.14
C SER A 42 -12.26 -1.62 7.21
N LYS A 43 -13.07 -2.66 6.97
CA LYS A 43 -13.22 -3.83 7.85
C LYS A 43 -13.22 -5.14 7.06
N THR A 44 -12.65 -6.17 7.67
CA THR A 44 -12.83 -7.57 7.28
C THR A 44 -13.32 -8.35 8.50
N GLY A 45 -14.59 -8.78 8.49
CA GLY A 45 -15.20 -9.44 9.64
C GLY A 45 -15.29 -8.52 10.86
N LYS A 46 -14.54 -8.83 11.92
CA LYS A 46 -14.48 -8.03 13.16
C LYS A 46 -13.23 -7.15 13.26
N SER A 47 -12.32 -7.25 12.29
CA SER A 47 -11.03 -6.56 12.30
C SER A 47 -11.07 -5.34 11.41
N ASP A 48 -10.52 -4.23 11.91
CA ASP A 48 -10.31 -3.02 11.11
C ASP A 48 -9.06 -3.21 10.23
N ASN A 49 -9.17 -2.82 8.96
CA ASN A 49 -8.07 -2.83 8.01
C ASN A 49 -7.47 -1.43 7.91
N LEU A 50 -6.14 -1.34 7.92
CA LEU A 50 -5.40 -0.13 7.60
C LEU A 50 -5.53 0.19 6.10
N SER A 51 -6.69 0.70 5.70
CA SER A 51 -7.00 1.12 4.33
C SER A 51 -7.34 2.61 4.27
N LEU A 52 -7.27 3.18 3.07
CA LEU A 52 -7.65 4.58 2.84
C LEU A 52 -9.13 4.83 3.15
N TRP A 53 -9.97 3.79 3.07
CA TRP A 53 -11.37 3.87 3.48
C TRP A 53 -11.52 4.07 4.99
N GLN A 54 -10.67 3.43 5.80
CA GLN A 54 -10.66 3.66 7.25
C GLN A 54 -10.24 5.10 7.59
N LEU A 55 -9.35 5.69 6.78
CA LEU A 55 -8.93 7.08 6.96
C LEU A 55 -10.08 8.07 6.76
N LEU A 56 -11.04 7.77 5.87
CA LEU A 56 -12.27 8.57 5.76
C LEU A 56 -13.11 8.54 7.04
N ASP A 57 -13.16 7.42 7.74
CA ASP A 57 -13.89 7.32 9.02
C ASP A 57 -13.25 8.25 10.08
N VAL A 58 -11.92 8.35 10.09
CA VAL A 58 -11.18 9.27 10.97
C VAL A 58 -11.41 10.73 10.58
N ILE A 59 -11.39 11.05 9.28
CA ILE A 59 -11.68 12.39 8.78
C ILE A 59 -13.11 12.79 9.14
N ALA A 60 -14.09 11.90 8.92
CA ALA A 60 -15.50 12.15 9.23
C ALA A 60 -15.76 12.49 10.70
N ALA A 61 -14.95 11.94 11.61
CA ALA A 61 -15.05 12.24 13.03
C ALA A 61 -14.49 13.62 13.42
N ASN A 62 -13.63 14.22 12.59
CA ASN A 62 -12.85 15.42 12.94
C ASN A 62 -13.08 16.63 12.01
N GLU A 63 -13.73 16.45 10.86
CA GLU A 63 -13.74 17.45 9.77
C GLU A 63 -15.12 17.84 9.27
N ASN A 64 -15.18 18.99 8.59
CA ASN A 64 -16.38 19.48 7.92
C ASN A 64 -16.66 18.67 6.64
N GLY A 65 -17.94 18.51 6.28
CA GLY A 65 -18.37 17.57 5.23
C GLY A 65 -17.79 17.82 3.83
N ALA A 66 -17.32 19.03 3.53
CA ALA A 66 -16.75 19.38 2.22
C ALA A 66 -15.40 18.67 1.95
N PHE A 67 -14.46 18.70 2.91
CA PHE A 67 -13.17 18.03 2.77
C PHE A 67 -13.32 16.51 2.75
N LEU A 68 -14.23 15.98 3.58
CA LEU A 68 -14.58 14.56 3.56
C LEU A 68 -15.07 14.10 2.18
N ASN A 69 -15.92 14.91 1.52
CA ASN A 69 -16.43 14.59 0.19
C ASN A 69 -15.33 14.67 -0.88
N GLU A 70 -14.46 15.68 -0.83
CA GLU A 70 -13.31 15.79 -1.73
C GLU A 70 -12.42 14.54 -1.67
N VAL A 71 -12.01 14.14 -0.46
CA VAL A 71 -11.14 12.96 -0.28
C VAL A 71 -11.88 11.67 -0.67
N ARG A 72 -13.19 11.59 -0.42
CA ARG A 72 -14.01 10.45 -0.86
C ARG A 72 -14.03 10.33 -2.38
N ASP A 73 -14.22 11.42 -3.10
CA ASP A 73 -14.26 11.44 -4.56
C ASP A 73 -12.90 11.04 -5.16
N MET A 74 -11.81 11.57 -4.58
CA MET A 74 -10.44 11.15 -4.93
C MET A 74 -10.24 9.65 -4.70
N LEU A 75 -10.70 9.12 -3.56
CA LEU A 75 -10.56 7.71 -3.22
C LEU A 75 -11.38 6.81 -4.15
N MET A 76 -12.59 7.21 -4.54
CA MET A 76 -13.39 6.48 -5.52
C MET A 76 -12.68 6.40 -6.88
N SER A 77 -12.18 7.54 -7.37
CA SER A 77 -11.42 7.60 -8.62
C SER A 77 -10.16 6.71 -8.57
N ALA A 78 -9.39 6.81 -7.48
CA ALA A 78 -8.18 6.01 -7.28
C ALA A 78 -8.48 4.50 -7.17
N ASN A 79 -9.60 4.15 -6.51
CA ASN A 79 -10.05 2.77 -6.39
C ASN A 79 -10.38 2.13 -7.75
N ASP A 80 -10.97 2.91 -8.65
CA ASP A 80 -11.29 2.47 -10.01
C ASP A 80 -10.03 2.32 -10.86
N GLN A 81 -9.09 3.28 -10.76
CA GLN A 81 -7.78 3.19 -11.42
C GLN A 81 -6.95 2.00 -10.91
N ALA A 82 -7.07 1.65 -9.63
CA ALA A 82 -6.39 0.51 -9.02
C ALA A 82 -7.05 -0.85 -9.33
N TRP A 83 -8.18 -0.88 -10.05
CA TRP A 83 -8.88 -2.12 -10.38
C TRP A 83 -7.99 -3.19 -11.02
N PRO A 84 -7.14 -2.90 -12.03
CA PRO A 84 -6.27 -3.90 -12.65
C PRO A 84 -5.31 -4.55 -11.64
N VAL A 85 -4.83 -3.78 -10.67
CA VAL A 85 -3.91 -4.24 -9.62
C VAL A 85 -4.64 -5.14 -8.62
N ARG A 86 -5.88 -4.77 -8.26
CA ARG A 86 -6.73 -5.55 -7.34
C ARG A 86 -7.21 -6.85 -7.97
N ASP A 87 -7.61 -6.81 -9.24
CA ASP A 87 -7.99 -7.99 -10.02
C ASP A 87 -6.82 -8.97 -10.15
N TYR A 88 -5.61 -8.45 -10.43
CA TYR A 88 -4.39 -9.25 -10.41
C TYR A 88 -4.15 -9.92 -9.05
N ARG A 89 -4.29 -9.19 -7.94
CA ARG A 89 -4.20 -9.78 -6.58
C ARG A 89 -5.24 -10.88 -6.37
N ASN A 90 -6.50 -10.65 -6.76
CA ASN A 90 -7.56 -11.64 -6.59
C ASN A 90 -7.24 -12.92 -7.34
N LYS A 91 -6.65 -12.82 -8.53
CA LYS A 91 -6.23 -13.96 -9.33
C LYS A 91 -5.03 -14.70 -8.71
N ILE A 92 -4.04 -14.00 -8.16
CA ILE A 92 -2.95 -14.64 -7.39
C ILE A 92 -3.51 -15.39 -6.18
N VAL A 93 -4.35 -14.75 -5.37
CA VAL A 93 -4.93 -15.37 -4.16
C VAL A 93 -5.79 -16.59 -4.54
N ALA A 94 -6.60 -16.48 -5.58
CA ALA A 94 -7.37 -17.61 -6.12
C ALA A 94 -6.45 -18.74 -6.60
N HIS A 95 -5.32 -18.44 -7.26
CA HIS A 95 -4.34 -19.44 -7.64
C HIS A 95 -3.62 -20.08 -6.45
N LEU A 96 -3.47 -19.38 -5.32
CA LEU A 96 -2.93 -19.95 -4.08
C LEU A 96 -3.97 -20.79 -3.32
N ASP A 97 -5.25 -20.62 -3.63
CA ASP A 97 -6.33 -21.43 -3.07
C ASP A 97 -6.30 -22.82 -3.71
N LYS A 98 -6.08 -23.83 -2.86
CA LYS A 98 -5.62 -25.19 -3.19
C LYS A 98 -6.47 -25.93 -4.24
N ALA A 99 -7.72 -25.53 -4.44
CA ALA A 99 -8.65 -26.10 -5.42
C ALA A 99 -8.34 -25.69 -6.88
N ILE A 100 -7.74 -24.51 -7.11
CA ILE A 100 -7.43 -24.01 -8.46
C ILE A 100 -6.08 -24.53 -8.95
N VAL A 101 -5.10 -24.73 -8.06
CA VAL A 101 -3.79 -25.31 -8.41
C VAL A 101 -3.94 -26.70 -9.04
N VAL A 102 -4.82 -27.53 -8.48
CA VAL A 102 -5.07 -28.89 -8.98
C VAL A 102 -5.80 -28.88 -10.34
N ALA A 103 -6.68 -27.90 -10.59
CA ALA A 103 -7.39 -27.76 -11.86
C ALA A 103 -6.54 -27.09 -12.97
N THR A 104 -5.59 -26.23 -12.60
CA THR A 104 -4.80 -25.41 -13.53
C THR A 104 -3.44 -26.03 -13.88
N PHE A 105 -3.00 -27.09 -13.19
CA PHE A 105 -1.72 -27.77 -13.45
C PHE A 105 -1.55 -28.28 -14.90
N ASN A 106 -2.66 -28.43 -15.64
CA ASN A 106 -2.67 -28.84 -17.06
C ASN A 106 -2.80 -27.70 -18.07
N ARG A 107 -3.01 -26.45 -17.64
CA ARG A 107 -2.97 -25.28 -18.54
C ARG A 107 -1.75 -24.46 -18.19
N THR A 108 -0.80 -24.45 -19.12
CA THR A 108 0.24 -23.45 -19.31
C THR A 108 -0.05 -22.21 -18.47
N ALA A 109 0.73 -22.03 -17.41
CA ALA A 109 0.59 -20.95 -16.45
C ALA A 109 0.36 -19.65 -17.22
N VAL A 110 -0.89 -19.17 -17.20
CA VAL A 110 -1.24 -17.90 -17.80
C VAL A 110 -0.35 -16.89 -17.10
N VAL A 111 0.58 -16.30 -17.85
CA VAL A 111 1.43 -15.21 -17.38
C VAL A 111 0.48 -14.06 -17.08
N MET A 112 -0.08 -14.08 -15.89
CA MET A 112 -0.79 -12.98 -15.31
C MET A 112 0.29 -11.94 -15.07
N SER A 113 0.31 -10.88 -15.85
CA SER A 113 1.19 -9.75 -15.62
C SER A 113 0.31 -8.52 -15.50
N VAL A 114 0.35 -7.87 -14.35
CA VAL A 114 -0.14 -6.50 -14.21
C VAL A 114 0.81 -5.56 -14.97
N ASN A 115 0.26 -4.58 -15.69
CA ASN A 115 1.08 -3.59 -16.37
C ASN A 115 1.78 -2.70 -15.32
N VAL A 116 3.07 -2.43 -15.51
CA VAL A 116 3.85 -1.47 -14.71
C VAL A 116 3.17 -0.10 -14.70
N ASP A 117 2.57 0.33 -15.81
CA ASP A 117 1.86 1.62 -15.86
C ASP A 117 0.69 1.66 -14.89
N SER A 118 -0.07 0.56 -14.75
CA SER A 118 -1.18 0.46 -13.80
C SER A 118 -0.69 0.49 -12.34
N ILE A 119 0.48 -0.10 -12.07
CA ILE A 119 1.13 0.01 -10.76
C ILE A 119 1.51 1.46 -10.48
N VAL A 120 2.17 2.13 -11.43
CA VAL A 120 2.61 3.52 -11.29
C VAL A 120 1.41 4.44 -11.08
N GLN A 121 0.35 4.30 -11.88
CA GLN A 121 -0.88 5.08 -11.73
C GLN A 121 -1.50 4.90 -10.33
N ALA A 122 -1.59 3.68 -9.83
CA ALA A 122 -2.12 3.42 -8.50
C ALA A 122 -1.26 4.05 -7.39
N ILE A 123 0.07 4.00 -7.51
CA ILE A 123 1.00 4.64 -6.56
C ILE A 123 0.82 6.16 -6.58
N HIS A 124 0.72 6.77 -7.77
CA HIS A 124 0.48 8.21 -7.91
C HIS A 124 -0.85 8.61 -7.26
N ALA A 125 -1.93 7.88 -7.52
CA ALA A 125 -3.25 8.17 -6.95
C ALA A 125 -3.25 8.06 -5.41
N ILE A 126 -2.57 7.05 -4.84
CA ILE A 126 -2.38 6.95 -3.39
C ILE A 126 -1.59 8.16 -2.86
N GLY A 127 -0.52 8.54 -3.55
CA GLY A 127 0.31 9.69 -3.20
C GLY A 127 -0.46 11.01 -3.20
N GLU A 128 -1.32 11.23 -4.18
CA GLU A 128 -2.17 12.43 -4.26
C GLU A 128 -3.15 12.52 -3.09
N ILE A 129 -3.81 11.41 -2.74
CA ILE A 129 -4.73 11.34 -1.59
C ILE A 129 -3.99 11.65 -0.29
N LEU A 130 -2.87 10.96 -0.04
CA LEU A 130 -2.10 11.13 1.20
C LEU A 130 -1.49 12.53 1.28
N GLY A 131 -0.98 13.07 0.17
CA GLY A 131 -0.45 14.44 0.11
C GLY A 131 -1.53 15.50 0.35
N ARG A 132 -2.74 15.30 -0.17
CA ARG A 132 -3.86 16.21 0.08
C ARG A 132 -4.29 16.21 1.54
N ILE A 133 -4.35 15.02 2.16
CA ILE A 133 -4.65 14.86 3.59
C ILE A 133 -3.55 15.49 4.44
N GLU A 134 -2.28 15.22 4.13
CA GLU A 134 -1.15 15.80 4.84
C GLU A 134 -1.18 17.33 4.76
N SER A 135 -1.42 17.91 3.59
CA SER A 135 -1.48 19.37 3.41
C SER A 135 -2.59 20.00 4.25
N GLU A 136 -3.76 19.36 4.36
CA GLU A 136 -4.88 19.87 5.15
C GLU A 136 -4.51 19.93 6.64
N TYR A 137 -3.97 18.84 7.18
CA TYR A 137 -3.65 18.75 8.60
C TYR A 137 -2.38 19.51 8.98
N ARG A 138 -1.38 19.57 8.09
CA ARG A 138 -0.16 20.34 8.30
C ARG A 138 -0.43 21.85 8.28
N GLY A 139 -1.26 22.33 7.34
CA GLY A 139 -1.68 23.74 7.30
C GLY A 139 -2.42 24.18 8.57
N ARG A 140 -3.15 23.26 9.20
CA ARG A 140 -3.83 23.50 10.49
C ARG A 140 -2.88 23.44 11.69
N ALA A 141 -1.88 22.57 11.66
CA ALA A 141 -0.85 22.49 12.69
C ALA A 141 0.02 23.76 12.75
N GLU A 142 0.32 24.37 11.60
CA GLU A 142 1.03 25.66 11.55
C GLU A 142 0.18 26.80 12.13
N TYR A 143 -1.13 26.83 11.84
CA TYR A 143 -2.06 27.80 12.45
C TYR A 143 -2.27 27.57 13.96
N SER A 144 -2.34 26.31 14.40
CA SER A 144 -2.50 25.90 15.80
C SER A 144 -1.21 26.06 16.63
N SER A 145 -0.02 26.07 16.02
CA SER A 145 1.23 26.35 16.75
C SER A 145 1.27 27.79 17.32
N SER A 146 0.47 28.70 16.76
CA SER A 146 0.22 30.03 17.30
C SER A 146 -0.99 30.10 18.26
N ALA A 147 -1.77 29.03 18.33
CA ALA A 147 -3.01 28.93 19.10
C ALA A 147 -3.20 27.51 19.67
N ARG A 148 -2.58 27.29 20.84
CA ARG A 148 -2.85 26.23 21.83
C ARG A 148 -2.25 24.84 21.58
N THR A 149 -1.39 24.51 22.52
CA THR A 149 -0.56 23.30 22.77
C THR A 149 -1.33 22.01 23.10
N GLU A 150 -2.64 21.86 22.86
CA GLU A 150 -3.32 20.62 23.28
C GLU A 150 -4.38 20.17 22.27
N SER A 151 -4.20 18.97 21.69
CA SER A 151 -5.22 17.89 21.64
C SER A 151 -5.24 17.03 20.36
N ILE A 152 -4.72 17.45 19.20
CA ILE A 152 -5.00 16.71 17.93
C ILE A 152 -3.80 15.99 17.29
N ALA A 153 -2.57 16.24 17.74
CA ALA A 153 -1.38 15.63 17.15
C ALA A 153 -1.15 14.15 17.57
N MET A 154 -1.76 13.72 18.67
CA MET A 154 -1.49 12.41 19.29
C MET A 154 -2.07 11.18 18.54
N PRO A 155 -3.26 11.23 17.90
CA PRO A 155 -3.79 10.07 17.19
C PRO A 155 -2.98 9.71 15.93
N LEU A 156 -2.53 10.72 15.17
CA LEU A 156 -1.78 10.52 13.92
C LEU A 156 -0.39 9.92 14.16
N LEU A 157 0.27 10.31 15.26
CA LEU A 157 1.59 9.79 15.62
C LEU A 157 1.55 8.33 16.11
N ASN A 158 0.44 7.92 16.71
CA ASN A 158 0.23 6.55 17.19
C ASN A 158 -0.10 5.57 16.04
N ILE A 159 -0.75 6.06 14.97
CA ILE A 159 -1.03 5.28 13.76
C ILE A 159 0.25 5.06 12.93
N LEU A 160 1.21 5.99 12.99
CA LEU A 160 2.47 5.96 12.21
C LEU A 160 3.66 5.27 12.92
N GLY A 161 3.43 4.55 14.02
CA GLY A 161 4.40 3.58 14.56
C GLY A 161 5.46 4.11 15.53
N GLY A 162 5.30 5.30 16.09
CA GLY A 162 6.17 5.79 17.17
C GLY A 162 5.71 5.28 18.55
N LYS A 163 6.32 4.22 19.07
CA LYS A 163 6.18 3.87 20.51
C LYS A 163 6.78 5.00 21.35
N VAL A 164 5.94 5.74 22.09
CA VAL A 164 6.40 6.59 23.19
C VAL A 164 6.22 5.80 24.50
N PRO A 165 7.25 5.71 25.37
CA PRO A 165 7.14 4.95 26.61
C PRO A 165 6.15 5.64 27.55
N VAL A 166 5.25 4.85 28.12
CA VAL A 166 4.31 5.27 29.16
C VAL A 166 5.11 5.55 30.43
N THR A 167 5.33 6.82 30.77
CA THR A 167 5.72 7.19 32.14
C THR A 167 4.45 7.30 32.97
N VAL A 168 4.23 6.28 33.80
CA VAL A 168 3.19 6.27 34.84
C VAL A 168 3.59 7.29 35.91
N PRO A 169 2.75 8.26 36.30
CA PRO A 169 3.02 9.10 37.45
C PRO A 169 2.84 8.25 38.71
N ASN A 170 3.90 8.15 39.53
CA ASN A 170 3.79 7.62 40.88
C ASN A 170 2.89 8.54 41.72
N ALA A 171 1.99 7.92 42.47
CA ALA A 171 1.29 8.50 43.61
C ALA A 171 2.26 8.78 44.78
#